data_AF-A0A349YI06-F1
#
_entry.id   AF-A0A349YI06-F1
#
_cell.length_a   1.000
_cell.length_b   1.000
_cell.length_c   1.000
_cell.angle_alpha   90.00
_cell.angle_beta   90.00
_cell.angle_gamma   90.00
#
_symmetry.space_group_name_H-M   'P 1'
#
loop_
_entity.id
_entity.type
_entity.pdbx_description
1 polymer ?
#
loop_
_entity_poly.entity_id
_entity_poly.type
_entity_poly.pdbx_seq_one_letter_code
_entity_poly.pdbx_strand_id
1 'polypeptide(L)'
;MNVTLVRVTENPVNAIEQAASNCYDSTPTKSGAIMKSCYKSGHHSVLEFCNFHFHIEGVSRALLAQLTRHRMASYAVRSQRYVREDGFGFVIPDTIKKDQFSSVLYRAAMDKIKSAYDGLIKSGIPPEDARYILPNACETVVDVSMNLRELIHFMNERLCTRAQWEIRRMATGMKNVVTEQYPEFADMLVPKCEVHGFCPEEKTCGRHPRLNDLVG
;
A
#
# COMPACT_ATOMS: atom_id res chain seq x y z
N MET A 1 -8.54 -6.23 -7.66
CA MET A 1 -7.26 -5.66 -7.26
C MET A 1 -6.14 -6.59 -7.70
N ASN A 2 -5.18 -6.04 -8.43
CA ASN A 2 -3.97 -6.73 -8.86
C ASN A 2 -2.77 -5.94 -8.34
N VAL A 3 -1.77 -6.61 -7.79
CA VAL A 3 -0.53 -6.00 -7.30
C VAL A 3 0.63 -6.72 -7.94
N THR A 4 1.48 -5.98 -8.65
CA THR A 4 2.64 -6.51 -9.36
C THR A 4 3.89 -5.81 -8.87
N LEU A 5 4.93 -6.57 -8.50
CA LEU A 5 6.26 -6.02 -8.29
C LEU A 5 6.93 -5.85 -9.65
N VAL A 6 7.11 -4.61 -10.09
CA VAL A 6 7.63 -4.27 -11.43
C VAL A 6 9.15 -4.24 -11.43
N ARG A 7 9.74 -3.69 -10.38
CA ARG A 7 11.18 -3.51 -10.27
C ARG A 7 11.61 -3.49 -8.81
N VAL A 8 12.82 -3.98 -8.56
CA VAL A 8 13.54 -3.80 -7.30
C VAL A 8 14.98 -3.36 -7.59
N THR A 9 15.67 -2.80 -6.60
CA THR A 9 17.13 -2.63 -6.64
C THR A 9 17.81 -3.96 -6.99
N GLU A 10 18.76 -3.92 -7.92
CA GLU A 10 19.54 -5.10 -8.29
C GLU A 10 20.35 -5.61 -7.08
N ASN A 11 20.30 -6.92 -6.83
CA ASN A 11 20.93 -7.55 -5.66
C ASN A 11 20.59 -6.82 -4.34
N PRO A 12 19.30 -6.75 -3.95
CA PRO A 12 18.80 -5.80 -2.96
C PRO A 12 19.45 -5.97 -1.58
N VAL A 13 19.68 -7.21 -1.15
CA VAL A 13 20.41 -7.52 0.10
C VAL A 13 21.84 -7.00 0.05
N ASN A 14 22.55 -7.26 -1.05
CA ASN A 14 23.94 -6.83 -1.20
C ASN A 14 24.07 -5.30 -1.24
N ALA A 15 23.12 -4.59 -1.86
CA ALA A 15 23.10 -3.14 -1.86
C ALA A 15 23.03 -2.57 -0.44
N ILE A 16 22.20 -3.16 0.43
CA ILE A 16 22.09 -2.78 1.84
C ILE A 16 23.35 -3.16 2.61
N GLU A 17 23.84 -4.39 2.44
CA GLU A 17 25.07 -4.88 3.09
C GLU A 17 26.27 -4.01 2.75
N GLN A 18 26.44 -3.62 1.48
CA GLN A 18 27.53 -2.74 1.06
C GLN A 18 27.43 -1.36 1.72
N ALA A 19 26.24 -0.76 1.75
CA ALA A 19 26.01 0.53 2.40
C ALA A 19 26.32 0.45 3.90
N ALA A 20 25.88 -0.61 4.58
CA ALA A 20 26.13 -0.83 5.99
C ALA A 20 27.61 -1.12 6.28
N SER A 21 28.26 -1.90 5.44
CA SER A 21 29.66 -2.30 5.60
C SER A 21 30.62 -1.13 5.48
N ASN A 22 30.34 -0.18 4.57
CA ASN A 22 31.12 1.04 4.40
C ASN A 22 31.18 1.90 5.67
N CYS A 23 30.17 1.84 6.54
CA CYS A 23 30.14 2.63 7.78
C CYS A 23 31.18 2.17 8.83
N TYR A 24 31.63 0.92 8.76
CA TYR A 24 32.50 0.29 9.76
C TYR A 24 33.70 -0.42 9.14
N ASP A 25 34.00 -0.16 7.86
CA ASP A 25 35.05 -0.82 7.08
C ASP A 25 35.01 -2.36 7.21
N SER A 26 33.80 -2.92 7.11
CA SER A 26 33.56 -4.36 7.20
C SER A 26 33.30 -4.97 5.82
N THR A 27 33.20 -6.29 5.74
CA THR A 27 32.91 -6.99 4.48
C THR A 27 31.43 -7.39 4.39
N PRO A 28 30.75 -7.10 3.27
CA PRO A 28 29.37 -7.54 3.04
C PRO A 28 29.19 -9.05 3.19
N THR A 29 28.09 -9.46 3.79
CA THR A 29 27.74 -10.88 3.92
C THR A 29 26.74 -11.30 2.87
N LYS A 30 26.94 -12.48 2.26
CA LYS A 30 25.96 -13.05 1.31
C LYS A 30 24.62 -13.41 1.95
N SER A 31 24.61 -13.61 3.28
CA SER A 31 23.44 -14.05 4.04
C SER A 31 22.51 -12.92 4.50
N GLY A 32 22.90 -11.65 4.30
CA GLY A 32 22.13 -10.51 4.80
C GLY A 32 22.24 -10.33 6.32
N ALA A 33 23.32 -10.82 6.94
CA ALA A 33 23.48 -10.80 8.39
C ALA A 33 23.66 -9.38 8.95
N ILE A 34 24.41 -8.51 8.25
CA ILE A 34 24.61 -7.12 8.65
C ILE A 34 23.30 -6.35 8.50
N MET A 35 22.58 -6.53 7.38
CA MET A 35 21.25 -5.96 7.14
C MET A 35 20.29 -6.32 8.27
N LYS A 36 20.20 -7.60 8.64
CA LYS A 36 19.33 -8.07 9.73
C LYS A 36 19.74 -7.46 11.08
N SER A 37 21.04 -7.34 11.34
CA SER A 37 21.56 -6.68 12.54
C SER A 37 21.16 -5.20 12.58
N CYS A 38 21.38 -4.46 11.48
CA CYS A 38 21.00 -3.06 11.34
C CYS A 38 19.48 -2.84 11.52
N TYR A 39 18.65 -3.73 10.96
CA TYR A 39 17.21 -3.67 11.19
C TYR A 39 16.85 -3.81 12.67
N LYS A 40 17.40 -4.83 13.34
CA LYS A 40 17.14 -5.12 14.77
C LYS A 40 17.67 -4.02 15.69
N SER A 41 18.80 -3.41 15.36
CA SER A 41 19.41 -2.34 16.17
C SER A 41 18.81 -0.95 15.90
N GLY A 42 17.87 -0.82 14.96
CA GLY A 42 17.25 0.47 14.62
C GLY A 42 18.07 1.33 13.65
N HIS A 43 19.15 0.81 13.08
CA HIS A 43 19.98 1.51 12.08
C HIS A 43 19.32 1.47 10.69
N HIS A 44 18.12 2.03 10.57
CA HIS A 44 17.26 1.84 9.39
C HIS A 44 17.68 2.65 8.15
N SER A 45 18.60 3.60 8.28
CA SER A 45 19.07 4.42 7.14
C SER A 45 19.69 3.57 6.03
N VAL A 46 20.42 2.50 6.37
CA VAL A 46 21.04 1.61 5.37
C VAL A 46 20.00 0.84 4.54
N LEU A 47 18.78 0.67 5.06
CA LEU A 47 17.68 0.00 4.35
C LEU A 47 17.17 0.85 3.18
N GLU A 48 17.41 2.16 3.19
CA GLU A 48 16.95 3.08 2.14
C GLU A 48 17.64 2.83 0.78
N PHE A 49 18.74 2.09 0.76
CA PHE A 49 19.47 1.73 -0.46
C PHE A 49 18.78 0.63 -1.30
N CYS A 50 17.71 0.03 -0.79
CA CYS A 50 16.86 -0.89 -1.55
C CYS A 50 15.51 -0.24 -1.87
N ASN A 51 15.16 -0.15 -3.16
CA ASN A 51 13.89 0.40 -3.65
C ASN A 51 13.02 -0.67 -4.30
N PHE A 52 11.71 -0.59 -4.07
CA PHE A 52 10.68 -1.43 -4.67
C PHE A 52 9.69 -0.58 -5.45
N HIS A 53 9.34 -1.05 -6.64
CA HIS A 53 8.38 -0.40 -7.53
C HIS A 53 7.22 -1.35 -7.79
N PHE A 54 6.01 -0.89 -7.51
CA PHE A 54 4.78 -1.66 -7.66
C PHE A 54 3.88 -1.03 -8.71
N HIS A 55 3.18 -1.87 -9.47
CA HIS A 55 2.04 -1.48 -10.29
C HIS A 55 0.79 -2.08 -9.66
N ILE A 56 -0.22 -1.24 -9.40
CA ILE A 56 -1.41 -1.63 -8.64
C ILE A 56 -2.67 -1.19 -9.38
N GLU A 57 -3.54 -2.15 -9.65
CA GLU A 57 -4.78 -1.96 -10.41
C GLU A 57 -6.01 -2.40 -9.61
N GLY A 58 -7.18 -1.85 -9.95
CA GLY A 58 -8.45 -2.21 -9.34
C GLY A 58 -8.50 -1.83 -7.86
N VAL A 59 -7.98 -0.65 -7.54
CA VAL A 59 -8.09 0.03 -6.25
C VAL A 59 -8.98 1.26 -6.38
N SER A 60 -9.65 1.66 -5.30
CA SER A 60 -10.55 2.81 -5.29
C SER A 60 -9.80 4.14 -5.16
N ARG A 61 -10.44 5.23 -5.59
CA ARG A 61 -9.98 6.59 -5.26
C ARG A 61 -9.95 6.85 -3.75
N ALA A 62 -10.84 6.21 -2.97
CA ALA A 62 -10.85 6.29 -1.50
C ALA A 62 -9.56 5.74 -0.88
N LEU A 63 -9.02 4.65 -1.44
CA LEU A 63 -7.74 4.08 -1.00
C LEU A 63 -6.60 5.04 -1.28
N LEU A 64 -6.58 5.70 -2.45
CA LEU A 64 -5.50 6.63 -2.82
C LEU A 64 -5.32 7.74 -1.77
N ALA A 65 -6.41 8.28 -1.24
CA ALA A 65 -6.35 9.33 -0.21
C ALA A 65 -5.66 8.89 1.10
N GLN A 66 -5.59 7.58 1.35
CA GLN A 66 -4.84 7.02 2.48
C GLN A 66 -3.39 6.68 2.08
N LEU A 67 -3.21 6.09 0.89
CA LEU A 67 -1.91 5.70 0.37
C LEU A 67 -0.98 6.92 0.23
N THR A 68 -1.43 8.01 -0.39
CA THR A 68 -0.60 9.19 -0.68
C THR A 68 -0.20 10.00 0.56
N ARG A 69 -0.68 9.61 1.75
CA ARG A 69 -0.20 10.16 3.04
C ARG A 69 1.19 9.65 3.41
N HIS A 70 1.66 8.58 2.77
CA HIS A 70 3.02 8.07 2.87
C HIS A 70 3.93 8.89 1.96
N ARG A 71 4.64 9.86 2.54
CA ARG A 71 5.35 10.91 1.79
C ARG A 71 6.73 10.48 1.29
N MET A 72 7.35 9.48 1.92
CA MET A 72 8.65 8.94 1.50
C MET A 72 8.49 7.90 0.39
N ALA A 73 7.60 8.19 -0.55
CA ALA A 73 7.24 7.35 -1.67
C ALA A 73 6.99 8.21 -2.91
N SER A 74 7.13 7.63 -4.09
CA SER A 74 6.78 8.28 -5.35
C SER A 74 5.55 7.63 -5.96
N TYR A 75 4.68 8.42 -6.57
CA TYR A 75 3.40 7.98 -7.12
C TYR A 75 3.23 8.43 -8.56
N ALA A 76 2.81 7.52 -9.44
CA ALA A 76 2.21 7.88 -10.72
C ALA A 76 0.79 7.32 -10.75
N VAL A 77 -0.21 8.19 -10.90
CA VAL A 77 -1.62 7.82 -10.79
C VAL A 77 -2.33 8.11 -12.11
N ARG A 78 -3.17 7.18 -12.57
CA ARG A 78 -4.06 7.41 -13.72
C ARG A 78 -4.87 8.69 -13.52
N SER A 79 -4.70 9.67 -14.40
CA SER A 79 -5.32 10.99 -14.28
C SER A 79 -6.71 11.02 -14.89
N GLN A 80 -7.71 11.32 -14.06
CA GLN A 80 -9.08 11.63 -14.49
C GLN A 80 -9.23 12.95 -15.26
N ARG A 81 -8.16 13.76 -15.37
CA ARG A 81 -8.16 14.98 -16.21
C ARG A 81 -7.96 14.66 -17.68
N TYR A 82 -7.17 13.62 -17.94
CA TYR A 82 -6.69 13.30 -19.29
C TYR A 82 -7.28 11.99 -19.80
N VAL A 83 -7.50 11.03 -18.91
CA VAL A 83 -8.09 9.74 -19.26
C VAL A 83 -9.58 9.81 -18.98
N ARG A 84 -10.38 9.59 -20.02
CA ARG A 84 -11.84 9.47 -19.86
C ARG A 84 -12.13 8.19 -19.07
N GLU A 85 -12.99 8.32 -18.07
CA GLU A 85 -13.47 7.17 -17.30
C GLU A 85 -14.84 6.71 -17.81
N ASP A 86 -14.98 6.61 -19.14
CA ASP A 86 -16.21 6.16 -19.77
C ASP A 86 -16.55 4.75 -19.26
N GLY A 87 -17.75 4.58 -18.70
CA GLY A 87 -18.17 3.32 -18.09
C GLY A 87 -17.35 2.83 -16.89
N PHE A 88 -16.63 3.72 -16.19
CA PHE A 88 -15.67 3.44 -15.10
C PHE A 88 -15.91 2.19 -14.23
N GLY A 89 -14.84 1.46 -13.89
CA GLY A 89 -14.88 0.39 -12.89
C GLY A 89 -15.05 0.93 -11.47
N PHE A 90 -15.57 0.14 -10.53
CA PHE A 90 -15.74 0.59 -9.15
C PHE A 90 -15.58 -0.54 -8.12
N VAL A 91 -15.00 -0.19 -6.97
CA VAL A 91 -14.77 -1.12 -5.86
C VAL A 91 -16.02 -1.22 -4.98
N ILE A 92 -16.50 -2.43 -4.73
CA ILE A 92 -17.63 -2.70 -3.85
C ILE A 92 -17.12 -3.27 -2.50
N PRO A 93 -17.38 -2.60 -1.37
CA PRO A 93 -17.08 -3.14 -0.05
C PRO A 93 -17.77 -4.48 0.23
N ASP A 94 -17.09 -5.39 0.92
CA ASP A 94 -17.63 -6.73 1.24
C ASP A 94 -18.95 -6.66 2.04
N THR A 95 -19.10 -5.67 2.92
CA THR A 95 -20.33 -5.46 3.70
C THR A 95 -21.53 -5.15 2.81
N ILE A 96 -21.30 -4.43 1.71
CA ILE A 96 -22.32 -4.12 0.70
C ILE A 96 -22.54 -5.33 -0.21
N LYS A 97 -21.46 -6.02 -0.61
CA LYS A 97 -21.54 -7.19 -1.51
C LYS A 97 -22.31 -8.37 -0.90
N LYS A 98 -22.24 -8.55 0.42
CA LYS A 98 -22.89 -9.66 1.14
C LYS A 98 -24.39 -9.45 1.35
N ASP A 99 -24.85 -8.21 1.39
CA ASP A 99 -26.27 -7.90 1.49
C ASP A 99 -26.87 -7.69 0.10
N GLN A 100 -27.85 -8.53 -0.28
CA GLN A 100 -28.40 -8.53 -1.64
C GLN A 100 -29.03 -7.18 -2.00
N PHE A 101 -29.81 -6.61 -1.08
CA PHE A 101 -30.47 -5.33 -1.31
C PHE A 101 -29.45 -4.20 -1.47
N SER A 102 -28.48 -4.09 -0.54
CA SER A 102 -27.42 -3.09 -0.61
C SER A 102 -26.56 -3.24 -1.87
N SER A 103 -26.25 -4.47 -2.28
CA SER A 103 -25.49 -4.70 -3.51
C SER A 103 -26.25 -4.24 -4.76
N VAL A 104 -27.56 -4.47 -4.83
CA VAL A 104 -28.39 -4.00 -5.96
C VAL A 104 -28.48 -2.48 -5.95
N LEU A 105 -28.79 -1.88 -4.79
CA LEU A 105 -28.88 -0.44 -4.62
C LEU A 105 -27.56 0.26 -5.01
N TYR A 106 -26.44 -0.28 -4.55
CA TYR A 106 -25.11 0.28 -4.83
C TYR A 106 -24.79 0.26 -6.33
N ARG A 107 -25.01 -0.89 -7.00
CA ARG A 107 -24.77 -1.01 -8.45
C ARG A 107 -25.66 -0.07 -9.24
N ALA A 108 -26.95 0.00 -8.91
CA ALA A 108 -27.88 0.91 -9.56
C ALA A 108 -27.48 2.38 -9.40
N ALA A 109 -26.94 2.78 -8.23
CA ALA A 109 -26.41 4.12 -8.03
C ALA A 109 -25.17 4.38 -8.90
N MET A 110 -24.23 3.42 -8.97
CA MET A 110 -23.05 3.54 -9.82
C MET A 110 -23.42 3.63 -11.31
N ASP A 111 -24.39 2.86 -11.79
CA ASP A 111 -24.85 2.90 -13.18
C ASP A 111 -25.49 4.24 -13.56
N LYS A 112 -26.20 4.87 -12.62
CA LYS A 112 -26.70 6.25 -12.81
C LYS A 112 -25.56 7.26 -12.93
N ILE A 113 -24.53 7.14 -12.08
CA ILE A 113 -23.37 8.02 -12.14
C ILE A 113 -22.60 7.83 -13.46
N LYS A 114 -22.42 6.58 -13.92
CA LYS A 114 -21.83 6.28 -15.24
C LYS A 114 -22.58 6.98 -16.35
N SER A 115 -23.90 6.77 -16.40
CA SER A 115 -24.77 7.37 -17.42
C SER A 115 -24.69 8.90 -17.40
N ALA A 116 -24.64 9.50 -16.21
CA ALA A 116 -24.48 10.94 -16.05
C ALA A 116 -23.11 11.44 -16.54
N TYR A 117 -22.03 10.73 -16.22
CA TYR A 117 -20.67 11.10 -16.62
C TYR A 117 -20.54 11.03 -18.14
N ASP A 118 -20.97 9.91 -18.74
CA ASP A 118 -20.96 9.72 -20.19
C ASP A 118 -21.83 10.79 -20.89
N GLY A 119 -22.95 11.19 -20.27
CA GLY A 119 -23.79 12.29 -20.73
C GLY A 119 -23.05 13.62 -20.76
N LEU A 120 -22.36 13.99 -19.67
CA LEU A 120 -21.55 15.22 -19.59
C LEU A 120 -20.45 15.25 -20.67
N ILE A 121 -19.75 14.13 -20.85
CA ILE A 121 -18.71 14.00 -21.88
C ILE A 121 -19.30 14.17 -23.28
N LYS A 122 -20.45 13.54 -23.57
CA LYS A 122 -21.16 13.69 -24.86
C LYS A 122 -21.65 15.12 -25.11
N SER A 123 -22.00 15.85 -24.05
CA SER A 123 -22.36 17.27 -24.12
C SER A 123 -21.15 18.21 -24.30
N GLY A 124 -19.93 17.69 -24.42
CA GLY A 124 -18.72 18.47 -24.66
C GLY A 124 -18.06 19.02 -23.39
N ILE A 125 -18.50 18.62 -22.20
CA ILE A 125 -17.84 19.00 -20.94
C ILE A 125 -16.48 18.29 -20.87
N PRO A 126 -15.38 19.00 -20.55
CA PRO A 126 -14.07 18.38 -20.47
C PRO A 126 -13.98 17.36 -19.31
N PRO A 127 -13.16 16.30 -19.43
CA PRO A 127 -13.05 15.27 -18.39
C PRO A 127 -12.65 15.82 -17.01
N GLU A 128 -11.86 16.89 -16.97
CA GLU A 128 -11.43 17.49 -15.71
C GLU A 128 -12.55 18.12 -14.89
N ASP A 129 -13.66 18.50 -15.53
CA ASP A 129 -14.87 19.02 -14.88
C ASP A 129 -15.92 17.91 -14.71
N ALA A 130 -16.13 17.09 -15.75
CA ALA A 130 -17.10 16.00 -15.71
C ALA A 130 -16.80 15.00 -14.58
N ARG A 131 -15.52 14.76 -14.27
CA ARG A 131 -15.10 13.83 -13.21
C ARG A 131 -15.60 14.18 -11.81
N TYR A 132 -16.08 15.40 -11.55
CA TYR A 132 -16.54 15.81 -10.22
C TYR A 132 -17.74 14.98 -9.72
N ILE A 133 -18.46 14.31 -10.62
CA ILE A 133 -19.53 13.39 -10.24
C ILE A 133 -19.03 11.97 -9.91
N LEU A 134 -17.77 11.64 -10.27
CA LEU A 134 -17.24 10.29 -10.06
C LEU A 134 -17.08 10.00 -8.57
N PRO A 135 -17.48 8.80 -8.12
CA PRO A 135 -17.50 8.47 -6.71
C PRO A 135 -16.09 8.11 -6.21
N ASN A 136 -15.90 8.18 -4.89
CA ASN A 136 -14.70 7.65 -4.23
C ASN A 136 -14.44 6.16 -4.51
N ALA A 137 -15.48 5.42 -4.90
CA ALA A 137 -15.40 4.02 -5.28
C ALA A 137 -14.83 3.79 -6.69
N CYS A 138 -14.73 4.84 -7.52
CA CYS A 138 -14.17 4.74 -8.86
C CYS A 138 -12.79 4.06 -8.80
N GLU A 139 -12.62 3.05 -9.63
CA GLU A 139 -11.36 2.34 -9.74
C GLU A 139 -10.29 3.22 -10.37
N THR A 140 -9.05 2.91 -10.06
CA THR A 140 -7.88 3.57 -10.61
C THR A 140 -6.70 2.61 -10.62
N VAL A 141 -5.62 3.10 -11.22
CA VAL A 141 -4.33 2.44 -11.34
C VAL A 141 -3.28 3.38 -10.77
N VAL A 142 -2.34 2.82 -10.01
CA VAL A 142 -1.25 3.57 -9.39
C VAL A 142 0.05 2.77 -9.45
N ASP A 143 1.11 3.44 -9.89
CA ASP A 143 2.48 3.00 -9.66
C ASP A 143 3.01 3.64 -8.38
N VAL A 144 3.66 2.84 -7.55
CA VAL A 144 4.21 3.25 -6.25
C VAL A 144 5.66 2.83 -6.14
N SER A 145 6.54 3.75 -5.79
CA SER A 145 7.94 3.47 -5.45
C SER A 145 8.19 3.76 -3.98
N MET A 146 8.76 2.81 -3.24
CA MET A 146 9.16 2.95 -1.84
C MET A 146 10.53 2.31 -1.61
N ASN A 147 11.40 2.98 -0.86
CA ASN A 147 12.57 2.31 -0.32
C ASN A 147 12.17 1.31 0.79
N LEU A 148 13.04 0.38 1.17
CA LEU A 148 12.71 -0.67 2.14
C LEU A 148 12.31 -0.07 3.50
N ARG A 149 12.93 1.02 3.93
CA ARG A 149 12.57 1.70 5.18
C ARG A 149 11.14 2.22 5.16
N GLU A 150 10.74 2.92 4.09
CA GLU A 150 9.35 3.37 3.94
C GLU A 150 8.40 2.19 3.76
N LEU A 151 8.79 1.16 3.02
CA LEU A 151 7.95 -0.03 2.82
C LEU A 151 7.67 -0.72 4.17
N ILE A 152 8.67 -0.85 5.04
CA ILE A 152 8.52 -1.35 6.41
C ILE A 152 7.55 -0.46 7.20
N HIS A 153 7.73 0.87 7.15
CA HIS A 153 6.83 1.80 7.83
C HIS A 153 5.38 1.68 7.31
N PHE A 154 5.21 1.57 6.00
CA PHE A 154 3.92 1.35 5.36
C PHE A 154 3.27 0.05 5.84
N MET A 155 4.01 -1.06 5.89
CA MET A 155 3.50 -2.35 6.40
C MET A 155 3.12 -2.26 7.88
N ASN A 156 3.95 -1.59 8.69
CA ASN A 156 3.72 -1.38 10.11
C ASN A 156 2.36 -0.73 10.38
N GLU A 157 1.98 0.26 9.56
CA GLU A 157 0.70 0.96 9.67
C GLU A 157 -0.45 0.24 8.96
N ARG A 158 -0.23 -0.29 7.75
CA ARG A 158 -1.32 -0.73 6.86
C ARG A 158 -1.64 -2.22 6.95
N LEU A 159 -0.78 -3.04 7.53
CA LEU A 159 -1.12 -4.43 7.88
C LEU A 159 -1.89 -4.54 9.21
N CYS A 160 -2.03 -3.44 9.95
CA CYS A 160 -2.84 -3.39 11.16
C CYS A 160 -4.31 -3.74 10.85
N THR A 161 -4.94 -4.57 11.68
CA THR A 161 -6.35 -4.96 11.50
C THR A 161 -7.34 -3.79 11.69
N ARG A 162 -6.87 -2.66 12.22
CA ARG A 162 -7.63 -1.41 12.32
C ARG A 162 -7.55 -0.55 11.06
N ALA A 163 -6.56 -0.76 10.20
CA ALA A 163 -6.50 -0.10 8.92
C ALA A 163 -7.71 -0.50 8.06
N GLN A 164 -8.18 0.43 7.22
CA GLN A 164 -9.31 0.16 6.33
C GLN A 164 -9.00 -1.07 5.46
N TRP A 165 -10.01 -1.91 5.26
CA TRP A 165 -9.84 -3.25 4.69
C TRP A 165 -9.18 -3.24 3.30
N GLU A 166 -9.43 -2.20 2.49
CA GLU A 166 -8.93 -2.13 1.12
C GLU A 166 -7.43 -1.85 1.08
N ILE A 167 -6.96 -0.81 1.79
CA ILE A 167 -5.53 -0.52 1.87
C ILE A 167 -4.76 -1.66 2.57
N ARG A 168 -5.40 -2.34 3.53
CA ARG A 168 -4.82 -3.54 4.15
C ARG A 168 -4.68 -4.69 3.17
N ARG A 169 -5.68 -4.93 2.31
CA ARG A 169 -5.59 -5.93 1.23
C ARG A 169 -4.47 -5.58 0.25
N MET A 170 -4.34 -4.31 -0.15
CA MET A 170 -3.26 -3.86 -1.01
C MET A 170 -1.89 -4.07 -0.37
N ALA A 171 -1.71 -3.66 0.90
CA ALA A 171 -0.47 -3.87 1.65
C ALA A 171 -0.13 -5.36 1.79
N THR A 172 -1.13 -6.22 1.99
CA THR A 172 -0.94 -7.68 2.02
C THR A 172 -0.48 -8.20 0.65
N GLY A 173 -1.08 -7.73 -0.45
CA GLY A 173 -0.65 -8.07 -1.81
C GLY A 173 0.79 -7.64 -2.08
N MET A 174 1.15 -6.41 -1.71
CA MET A 174 2.52 -5.87 -1.82
C MET A 174 3.52 -6.70 -1.01
N LYS A 175 3.18 -7.08 0.22
CA LYS A 175 4.01 -7.99 1.03
C LYS A 175 4.22 -9.31 0.30
N ASN A 176 3.15 -9.95 -0.15
CA ASN A 176 3.21 -11.29 -0.74
C ASN A 176 4.14 -11.32 -1.96
N VAL A 177 3.98 -10.39 -2.89
CA VAL A 177 4.83 -10.35 -4.11
C VAL A 177 6.30 -10.05 -3.81
N VAL A 178 6.59 -9.31 -2.73
CA VAL A 178 7.98 -9.11 -2.26
C VAL A 178 8.52 -10.38 -1.62
N THR A 179 7.80 -10.98 -0.68
CA THR A 179 8.30 -12.13 0.10
C THR A 179 8.37 -13.42 -0.70
N GLU A 180 7.60 -13.52 -1.78
CA GLU A 180 7.71 -14.63 -2.73
C GLU A 180 9.05 -14.62 -3.47
N GLN A 181 9.58 -13.44 -3.79
CA GLN A 181 10.86 -13.29 -4.50
C GLN A 181 12.05 -13.06 -3.56
N TYR A 182 11.82 -12.41 -2.42
CA TYR A 182 12.84 -11.95 -1.46
C TYR A 182 12.41 -12.30 -0.03
N PRO A 183 12.45 -13.58 0.36
CA PRO A 183 11.97 -14.05 1.66
C PRO A 183 12.75 -13.44 2.84
N GLU A 184 14.00 -13.01 2.64
CA GLU A 184 14.80 -12.30 3.65
C GLU A 184 14.14 -11.04 4.25
N PHE A 185 13.18 -10.42 3.56
CA PHE A 185 12.47 -9.24 4.06
C PHE A 185 11.19 -9.58 4.85
N ALA A 186 10.77 -10.86 4.89
CA ALA A 186 9.46 -11.26 5.41
C ALA A 186 9.21 -10.82 6.86
N ASP A 187 10.23 -10.93 7.72
CA ASP A 187 10.17 -10.57 9.14
C ASP A 187 10.10 -9.04 9.36
N MET A 188 10.54 -8.25 8.35
CA MET A 188 10.49 -6.79 8.41
C MET A 188 9.14 -6.24 7.92
N LEU A 189 8.43 -7.00 7.06
CA LEU A 189 7.17 -6.61 6.44
C LEU A 189 5.98 -7.14 7.25
N VAL A 190 5.83 -6.65 8.47
CA VAL A 190 4.79 -7.04 9.43
C VAL A 190 4.11 -5.80 10.02
N PRO A 191 2.92 -5.91 10.64
CA PRO A 191 2.38 -4.77 11.39
C PRO A 191 3.23 -4.47 12.63
N LYS A 192 3.27 -3.21 13.06
CA LYS A 192 4.16 -2.76 14.15
C LYS A 192 4.00 -3.52 15.46
N CYS A 193 2.81 -4.06 15.75
CA CYS A 193 2.62 -4.85 16.96
C CYS A 193 3.40 -6.18 16.96
N GLU A 194 3.63 -6.78 15.78
CA GLU A 194 4.47 -7.98 15.65
C GLU A 194 5.96 -7.63 15.80
N VAL A 195 6.37 -6.43 15.38
CA VAL A 195 7.75 -5.95 15.58
C VAL A 195 8.05 -5.75 17.07
N HIS A 196 7.11 -5.13 17.80
CA HIS A 196 7.30 -4.77 19.19
C HIS A 196 6.97 -5.89 20.19
N GLY A 197 6.15 -6.87 19.78
CA GLY A 197 5.57 -7.87 20.69
C GLY A 197 4.44 -7.32 21.57
N PHE A 198 3.99 -6.09 21.32
CA PHE A 198 2.86 -5.43 22.00
C PHE A 198 2.17 -4.44 21.07
N CYS A 199 0.93 -4.06 21.39
CA CYS A 199 0.18 -3.07 20.63
C CYS A 199 0.54 -1.64 21.10
N PRO A 200 1.14 -0.79 20.24
CA PRO A 200 1.45 0.59 20.58
C PRO A 200 0.26 1.55 20.39
N GLU A 201 -0.91 1.05 19.95
CA GLU A 201 -2.10 1.85 19.69
C GLU A 201 -2.95 2.02 20.95
N GLU A 202 -3.39 3.25 21.25
CA GLU A 202 -4.34 3.52 22.33
C GLU A 202 -5.64 2.70 22.18
N LYS A 203 -6.13 2.65 20.94
CA LYS A 203 -7.28 1.84 20.57
C LYS A 203 -6.75 0.53 19.99
N THR A 204 -6.63 -0.50 20.82
CA THR A 204 -6.18 -1.83 20.37
C THR A 204 -7.23 -2.57 19.53
N CYS A 205 -6.79 -3.58 18.78
CA CYS A 205 -7.64 -4.60 18.17
C CYS A 205 -7.72 -5.90 18.99
N GLY A 206 -6.96 -6.01 20.08
CA GLY A 206 -6.93 -7.17 20.96
C GLY A 206 -6.00 -8.32 20.53
N ARG A 207 -5.32 -8.22 19.38
CA ARG A 207 -4.37 -9.27 18.94
C ARG A 207 -3.11 -9.38 19.80
N HIS A 208 -2.68 -8.26 20.36
CA HIS A 208 -1.50 -8.15 21.21
C HIS A 208 -1.86 -7.34 22.47
N PRO A 209 -1.24 -7.64 23.62
CA PRO A 209 -1.39 -6.84 24.84
C PRO A 209 -0.90 -5.41 24.59
N ARG A 210 -1.43 -4.43 25.32
CA ARG A 210 -0.89 -3.06 25.28
C ARG A 210 0.40 -2.99 26.09
N LEU A 211 1.21 -1.97 25.84
CA LEU A 211 2.41 -1.73 26.63
C LEU A 211 2.08 -1.66 28.13
N ASN A 212 1.06 -0.87 28.50
CA ASN A 212 0.64 -0.73 29.90
C ASN A 212 0.24 -2.07 30.56
N ASP A 213 -0.28 -3.02 29.78
CA ASP A 213 -0.65 -4.34 30.29
C ASP A 213 0.59 -5.20 30.61
N LEU A 214 1.76 -4.85 30.04
CA LEU A 214 3.02 -5.58 30.20
C LEU A 214 3.94 -4.96 31.26
N VAL A 215 3.94 -3.64 31.42
CA VAL A 215 4.87 -2.94 32.32
C VAL A 215 4.34 -2.69 33.73
N GLY A 216 3.04 -2.85 33.99
CA GLY A 216 2.45 -2.72 35.33
C GLY A 216 2.32 -1.28 35.80
#